data_AF-A0A7W7SI73-F1
#
_entry.id   AF-A0A7W7SI73-F1
#
_cell.length_a   1.000
_cell.length_b   1.000
_cell.length_c   1.000
_cell.angle_alpha   90.00
_cell.angle_beta   90.00
_cell.angle_gamma   90.00
#
_symmetry.space_group_name_H-M   'P 1'
#
loop_
_entity.id
_entity.type
_entity.pdbx_description
1 polymer ?
#
loop_
_entity_poly.entity_id
_entity_poly.type
_entity_poly.pdbx_seq_one_letter_code
_entity_poly.pdbx_strand_id
1 'polypeptide(L)'
;MKTTGTFLGWFEFRPVEEHSTAVVELGYRLNQAAWGHGYATEGSRALIHKGFTDMEVERVTANTMDVNTRSRRVMEKSGLSFVRNFTGDWPEAIEGSEHGEVEYELTRTEWEQARWTSTAKSTTLDNYSIEAPAVQGDLASHLVRLELRCVRDGPGRAAPACGLTWSPGL
;
A
#
# COMPACT_ATOMS: atom_id res chain seq x y z
N MET A 1 13.14 1.77 -26.81
CA MET A 1 14.12 1.85 -25.69
C MET A 1 13.30 1.99 -24.42
N LYS A 2 13.25 0.96 -23.56
CA LYS A 2 12.40 0.97 -22.35
C LYS A 2 13.02 1.93 -21.35
N THR A 3 12.34 3.03 -21.03
CA THR A 3 12.82 4.00 -20.04
C THR A 3 12.69 3.37 -18.66
N THR A 4 13.79 2.85 -18.11
CA THR A 4 13.79 2.27 -16.75
C THR A 4 13.74 3.43 -15.75
N GLY A 5 12.56 3.68 -15.19
CA GLY A 5 12.38 4.72 -14.17
C GLY A 5 13.24 4.49 -12.91
N THR A 6 13.63 5.57 -12.24
CA THR A 6 14.37 5.54 -10.97
C THR A 6 13.53 4.87 -9.89
N PHE A 7 14.07 3.82 -9.26
CA PHE A 7 13.43 3.13 -8.15
C PHE A 7 13.32 4.03 -6.92
N LEU A 8 12.12 4.22 -6.42
CA LEU A 8 11.83 5.05 -5.25
C LEU A 8 11.34 4.24 -4.04
N GLY A 9 11.05 2.96 -4.20
CA GLY A 9 10.62 2.11 -3.10
C GLY A 9 9.69 0.99 -3.55
N TRP A 10 9.16 0.28 -2.56
CA TRP A 10 8.32 -0.87 -2.76
C TRP A 10 7.16 -0.92 -1.77
N PHE A 11 6.13 -1.64 -2.16
CA PHE A 11 4.97 -2.04 -1.37
C PHE A 11 4.81 -3.54 -1.52
N GLU A 12 4.32 -4.21 -0.48
CA GLU A 12 4.09 -5.64 -0.54
C GLU A 12 2.89 -6.06 0.28
N PHE A 13 2.30 -7.18 -0.15
CA PHE A 13 1.45 -8.00 0.70
C PHE A 13 2.19 -9.26 1.09
N ARG A 14 2.25 -9.49 2.40
CA ARG A 14 2.74 -10.71 2.99
C ARG A 14 1.56 -11.46 3.60
N PRO A 15 1.24 -12.69 3.13
CA PRO A 15 0.25 -13.53 3.77
C PRO A 15 0.57 -13.72 5.26
N VAL A 16 -0.44 -13.56 6.11
CA VAL A 16 -0.31 -13.86 7.55
C VAL A 16 -0.26 -15.38 7.76
N GLU A 17 -0.93 -16.14 6.89
CA GLU A 17 -0.94 -17.59 6.85
C GLU A 17 -0.28 -18.08 5.56
N GLU A 18 0.59 -19.10 5.66
CA GLU A 18 1.43 -19.56 4.55
C GLU A 18 0.64 -20.02 3.31
N HIS A 19 -0.55 -20.56 3.52
CA HIS A 19 -1.38 -21.15 2.44
C HIS A 19 -2.68 -20.39 2.18
N SER A 20 -2.79 -19.14 2.63
CA SER A 20 -4.01 -18.33 2.46
C SER A 20 -3.69 -16.87 2.20
N THR A 21 -4.29 -16.31 1.15
CA THR A 21 -4.25 -14.86 0.87
C THR A 21 -5.41 -14.11 1.52
N ALA A 22 -6.29 -14.78 2.26
CA ALA A 22 -7.45 -14.14 2.88
C ALA A 22 -7.05 -13.01 3.85
N VAL A 23 -5.93 -13.17 4.56
CA VAL A 23 -5.37 -12.15 5.45
C VAL A 23 -3.93 -11.84 5.05
N VAL A 24 -3.66 -10.58 4.72
CA VAL A 24 -2.34 -10.09 4.32
C VAL A 24 -1.91 -8.89 5.16
N GLU A 25 -0.62 -8.82 5.46
CA GLU A 25 0.04 -7.66 6.04
C GLU A 25 0.55 -6.75 4.93
N LEU A 26 0.18 -5.47 4.97
CA LEU A 26 0.67 -4.40 4.11
C LEU A 26 2.01 -3.87 4.63
N GLY A 27 3.05 -4.07 3.83
CA GLY A 27 4.38 -3.48 4.04
C GLY A 27 4.72 -2.45 2.97
N TYR A 28 5.50 -1.43 3.31
CA TYR A 28 6.11 -0.54 2.31
C TYR A 28 7.37 0.14 2.83
N ARG A 29 8.28 0.44 1.91
CA ARG A 29 9.49 1.23 2.18
C ARG A 29 9.82 2.10 1.00
N LEU A 30 9.89 3.41 1.26
CA LEU A 30 10.23 4.41 0.26
C LEU A 30 11.57 5.07 0.59
N ASN A 31 12.32 5.41 -0.45
CA ASN A 31 13.49 6.27 -0.36
C ASN A 31 13.10 7.62 0.24
N GLN A 32 13.99 8.20 1.04
CA GLN A 32 13.74 9.47 1.73
C GLN A 32 13.36 10.60 0.77
N ALA A 33 13.94 10.63 -0.42
CA ALA A 33 13.63 11.60 -1.47
C ALA A 33 12.15 11.55 -1.95
N ALA A 34 11.46 10.43 -1.71
CA ALA A 34 10.06 10.22 -2.08
C ALA A 34 9.08 10.59 -0.94
N TRP A 35 9.57 10.89 0.26
CA TRP A 35 8.71 11.18 1.40
C TRP A 35 8.00 12.53 1.25
N GLY A 36 6.84 12.68 1.88
CA GLY A 36 6.07 13.93 1.85
C GLY A 36 5.26 14.20 0.57
N HIS A 37 5.40 13.35 -0.45
CA HIS A 37 4.72 13.52 -1.75
C HIS A 37 3.41 12.73 -1.87
N GLY A 38 3.00 11.99 -0.84
CA GLY A 38 1.77 11.18 -0.86
C GLY A 38 1.91 9.79 -1.50
N TYR A 39 3.06 9.45 -2.08
CA TYR A 39 3.27 8.17 -2.77
C TYR A 39 3.02 6.93 -1.92
N ALA A 40 3.31 6.99 -0.60
CA ALA A 40 3.04 5.87 0.29
C ALA A 40 1.54 5.56 0.35
N THR A 41 0.70 6.59 0.52
CA THR A 41 -0.76 6.42 0.53
C THR A 41 -1.28 5.94 -0.82
N GLU A 42 -0.76 6.49 -1.92
CA GLU A 42 -1.16 6.10 -3.28
C GLU A 42 -0.83 4.63 -3.58
N GLY A 43 0.42 4.21 -3.33
CA GLY A 43 0.85 2.83 -3.54
C GLY A 43 0.12 1.83 -2.64
N SER A 44 -0.09 2.18 -1.36
CA SER A 44 -0.90 1.36 -0.45
C SER A 44 -2.34 1.21 -0.93
N ARG A 45 -2.99 2.29 -1.39
CA ARG A 45 -4.36 2.20 -1.92
C ARG A 45 -4.45 1.37 -3.20
N ALA A 46 -3.47 1.50 -4.09
CA ALA A 46 -3.40 0.70 -5.31
C ALA A 46 -3.24 -0.79 -5.00
N LEU A 47 -2.39 -1.13 -4.02
CA LEU A 47 -2.18 -2.51 -3.60
C LEU A 47 -3.42 -3.09 -2.89
N ILE A 48 -4.04 -2.33 -1.98
CA ILE A 48 -5.32 -2.68 -1.33
C ILE A 48 -6.42 -2.94 -2.35
N HIS A 49 -6.57 -2.05 -3.34
CA HIS A 49 -7.53 -2.24 -4.42
C HIS A 49 -7.33 -3.58 -5.10
N LYS A 50 -6.10 -3.89 -5.53
CA LYS A 50 -5.80 -5.17 -6.19
C LYS A 50 -6.06 -6.36 -5.27
N GLY A 51 -5.71 -6.25 -3.99
CA GLY A 51 -5.97 -7.28 -2.99
C GLY A 51 -7.44 -7.70 -2.97
N PHE A 52 -8.32 -6.71 -2.85
CA PHE A 52 -9.76 -6.96 -2.74
C PHE A 52 -10.44 -7.29 -4.06
N THR A 53 -9.94 -6.81 -5.21
CA THR A 53 -10.57 -7.11 -6.52
C THR A 53 -10.05 -8.39 -7.16
N ASP A 54 -8.76 -8.70 -7.02
CA ASP A 54 -8.09 -9.67 -7.89
C ASP A 54 -7.41 -10.83 -7.14
N MET A 55 -7.20 -10.72 -5.82
CA MET A 55 -6.34 -11.65 -5.06
C MET A 55 -7.05 -12.40 -3.92
N GLU A 56 -8.39 -12.38 -3.91
CA GLU A 56 -9.21 -13.05 -2.89
C GLU A 56 -8.88 -12.61 -1.44
N VAL A 57 -8.26 -11.44 -1.26
CA VAL A 57 -7.99 -10.89 0.08
C VAL A 57 -9.32 -10.53 0.73
N GLU A 58 -9.50 -10.91 1.98
CA GLU A 58 -10.66 -10.55 2.80
C GLU A 58 -10.31 -9.49 3.84
N ARG A 59 -9.06 -9.47 4.30
CA ARG A 59 -8.56 -8.53 5.31
C ARG A 59 -7.12 -8.12 5.06
N VAL A 60 -6.87 -6.82 5.15
CA VAL A 60 -5.53 -6.22 5.13
C VAL A 60 -5.20 -5.73 6.53
N THR A 61 -4.05 -6.14 7.08
CA THR A 61 -3.50 -5.62 8.33
C THR A 61 -2.23 -4.80 8.05
N ALA A 62 -1.84 -3.94 8.99
CA ALA A 62 -0.56 -3.25 8.96
C ALA A 62 -0.10 -2.94 10.38
N ASN A 63 1.19 -3.04 10.63
CA ASN A 63 1.80 -2.72 11.92
C ASN A 63 2.94 -1.70 11.75
N THR A 64 3.18 -0.93 12.81
CA THR A 64 4.34 -0.04 12.91
C THR A 64 4.52 0.40 14.36
N MET A 65 5.74 0.83 14.71
CA MET A 65 6.02 1.37 16.04
C MET A 65 5.06 2.52 16.35
N ASP A 66 4.57 2.59 17.59
CA ASP A 66 3.61 3.63 17.99
C ASP A 66 4.13 5.04 17.67
N VAL A 67 5.44 5.26 17.87
CA VAL A 67 6.12 6.53 17.58
C VAL A 67 6.18 6.90 16.09
N ASN A 68 5.95 5.95 15.17
CA ASN A 68 5.98 6.19 13.73
C ASN A 68 4.69 6.83 13.21
N THR A 69 4.46 8.07 13.64
CA THR A 69 3.27 8.88 13.29
C THR A 69 3.09 9.07 11.79
N ARG A 70 4.17 9.04 10.99
CA ARG A 70 4.09 9.16 9.53
C ARG A 70 3.46 7.93 8.89
N SER A 71 3.88 6.73 9.31
CA SER A 71 3.32 5.47 8.82
C SER A 71 1.87 5.30 9.24
N ARG A 72 1.54 5.62 10.50
CA ARG A 72 0.16 5.63 11.02
C ARG A 72 -0.79 6.49 10.18
N ARG A 73 -0.36 7.72 9.84
CA ARG A 73 -1.12 8.61 8.95
C ARG A 73 -1.30 8.04 7.53
N VAL A 74 -0.35 7.26 7.02
CA VAL A 74 -0.50 6.58 5.73
C VAL A 74 -1.55 5.49 5.83
N MET A 75 -1.51 4.64 6.86
CA MET A 75 -2.50 3.57 7.08
C MET A 75 -3.92 4.14 7.17
N GLU A 76 -4.11 5.18 7.98
CA GLU A 76 -5.39 5.88 8.13
C GLU A 76 -5.88 6.45 6.80
N LYS A 77 -5.02 7.15 6.05
CA LYS A 77 -5.38 7.68 4.73
C LYS A 77 -5.65 6.59 3.71
N SER A 78 -5.02 5.44 3.83
CA SER A 78 -5.27 4.28 2.97
C SER A 78 -6.55 3.54 3.30
N GLY A 79 -7.24 3.94 4.39
CA GLY A 79 -8.54 3.42 4.78
C GLY A 79 -8.50 2.41 5.92
N LEU A 80 -7.32 2.11 6.48
CA LEU A 80 -7.21 1.20 7.61
C LEU A 80 -7.60 1.92 8.92
N SER A 81 -8.19 1.17 9.83
CA SER A 81 -8.63 1.62 11.15
C SER A 81 -7.75 1.04 12.25
N PHE A 82 -7.51 1.80 13.31
CA PHE A 82 -6.74 1.35 14.47
C PHE A 82 -7.44 0.19 15.18
N VAL A 83 -6.70 -0.88 15.47
CA VAL A 83 -7.19 -2.08 16.17
C VAL A 83 -6.72 -2.07 17.62
N ARG A 84 -5.40 -2.00 17.83
CA ARG A 84 -4.79 -2.11 19.17
C ARG A 84 -3.36 -1.59 19.21
N ASN A 85 -2.87 -1.36 20.42
CA ASN A 85 -1.44 -1.25 20.74
C ASN A 85 -0.97 -2.59 21.34
N PHE A 86 0.25 -3.01 21.03
CA PHE A 86 0.87 -4.20 21.60
C PHE A 86 2.39 -4.02 21.76
N THR A 87 3.00 -4.75 22.68
CA THR A 87 4.46 -4.80 22.83
C THR A 87 4.98 -6.12 22.28
N GLY A 88 5.96 -6.06 21.38
CA GLY A 88 6.70 -7.24 20.92
C GLY A 88 7.93 -7.51 21.81
N ASP A 89 8.28 -8.78 21.99
CA ASP A 89 9.58 -9.17 22.55
C ASP A 89 10.65 -9.04 21.46
N TRP A 90 11.16 -7.82 21.28
CA TRP A 90 12.26 -7.56 20.36
C TRP A 90 13.60 -7.70 21.12
N PRO A 91 14.55 -8.51 20.62
CA PRO A 91 15.83 -8.74 21.30
C PRO A 91 16.73 -7.49 21.36
N GLU A 92 16.45 -6.48 20.52
CA GLU A 92 17.18 -5.21 20.47
C GLU A 92 16.22 -4.04 20.74
N ALA A 93 16.51 -3.27 21.79
CA ALA A 93 15.78 -2.04 22.09
C ALA A 93 16.21 -0.94 21.12
N ILE A 94 15.28 -0.52 20.26
CA ILE A 94 15.44 0.63 19.36
C ILE A 94 14.73 1.82 20.02
N GLU A 95 15.24 3.05 19.84
CA GLU A 95 14.58 4.25 20.36
C GLU A 95 13.10 4.32 19.93
N GLY A 96 12.20 4.48 20.91
CA GLY A 96 10.76 4.51 20.71
C GLY A 96 10.09 3.13 20.79
N SER A 97 10.84 2.03 20.91
CA SER A 97 10.28 0.69 21.08
C SER A 97 9.60 0.49 22.44
N GLU A 98 9.92 1.32 23.43
CA GLU A 98 9.26 1.37 24.73
C GLU A 98 7.77 1.75 24.65
N HIS A 99 7.35 2.36 23.55
CA HIS A 99 5.94 2.70 23.28
C HIS A 99 5.17 1.57 22.58
N GLY A 100 5.86 0.48 22.22
CA GLY A 100 5.30 -0.65 21.52
C GLY A 100 4.98 -0.37 20.06
N GLU A 101 4.06 -1.19 19.55
CA GLU A 101 3.60 -1.24 18.17
C GLU A 101 2.10 -0.95 18.14
N VAL A 102 1.61 -0.49 16.99
CA VAL A 102 0.19 -0.33 16.71
C VAL A 102 -0.22 -1.18 15.52
N GLU A 103 -1.39 -1.79 15.61
CA GLU A 103 -2.00 -2.58 14.56
C GLU A 103 -3.20 -1.83 13.98
N TYR A 104 -3.29 -1.84 12.64
CA TYR A 104 -4.40 -1.30 11.87
C TYR A 104 -4.94 -2.38 10.94
N GLU A 105 -6.23 -2.31 10.62
CA GLU A 105 -6.87 -3.24 9.68
C GLU A 105 -7.88 -2.57 8.74
N LEU A 106 -8.16 -3.24 7.62
CA LEU A 106 -9.27 -2.93 6.72
C LEU A 106 -9.82 -4.25 6.17
N THR A 107 -11.12 -4.47 6.31
CA THR A 107 -11.81 -5.61 5.69
C THR A 107 -12.35 -5.27 4.31
N ARG A 108 -12.55 -6.30 3.47
CA ARG A 108 -13.20 -6.15 2.16
C ARG A 108 -14.58 -5.50 2.29
N THR A 109 -15.36 -5.93 3.28
CA THR A 109 -16.71 -5.40 3.54
C THR A 109 -16.67 -3.90 3.83
N GLU A 110 -15.78 -3.45 4.72
CA GLU A 110 -15.63 -2.02 5.03
C GLU A 110 -15.16 -1.22 3.82
N TRP A 111 -14.24 -1.78 3.03
CA TRP A 111 -13.76 -1.17 1.80
C TRP A 111 -14.90 -0.99 0.77
N GLU A 112 -15.71 -2.02 0.54
CA GLU A 112 -16.87 -1.96 -0.35
C GLU A 112 -17.92 -0.94 0.12
N GLN A 113 -18.20 -0.89 1.44
CA GLN A 113 -19.11 0.10 2.03
C GLN A 113 -18.60 1.53 1.87
N ALA A 114 -17.31 1.77 2.07
CA ALA A 114 -16.69 3.08 1.87
C ALA A 114 -16.79 3.52 0.40
N ARG A 115 -16.65 2.59 -0.55
CA ARG A 115 -16.84 2.88 -1.98
C ARG A 115 -18.30 3.15 -2.33
N TRP A 116 -19.24 2.38 -1.77
CA TRP A 116 -20.67 2.62 -1.96
C TRP A 116 -21.08 4.00 -1.47
N THR A 117 -20.67 4.39 -0.26
CA THR A 117 -20.97 5.72 0.30
C THR A 117 -20.34 6.86 -0.50
N SER A 118 -19.18 6.62 -1.12
CA SER A 118 -18.52 7.57 -2.02
C SER A 118 -19.25 7.70 -3.37
N THR A 119 -19.66 6.58 -3.99
CA THR A 119 -20.41 6.56 -5.25
C THR A 119 -21.82 7.14 -5.09
N ALA A 120 -22.50 6.85 -3.97
CA ALA A 120 -23.82 7.39 -3.66
C ALA A 120 -23.80 8.91 -3.41
N LYS A 121 -22.67 9.45 -2.92
CA LYS A 121 -22.44 10.91 -2.85
C LYS A 121 -22.00 11.50 -4.20
N SER A 122 -21.38 10.70 -5.06
CA SER A 122 -20.90 11.05 -6.40
C SER A 122 -21.93 10.78 -7.51
N THR A 123 -23.23 10.93 -7.24
CA THR A 123 -24.27 10.97 -8.32
C THR A 123 -24.42 12.39 -8.89
N THR A 124 -23.50 13.30 -8.57
CA THR A 124 -23.36 14.59 -9.25
C THR A 124 -21.87 14.86 -9.41
N LEU A 125 -21.40 14.73 -10.65
CA LEU A 125 -20.06 15.03 -11.19
C LEU A 125 -19.00 13.91 -11.17
N ASP A 126 -18.55 13.65 -12.40
CA ASP A 126 -17.21 13.29 -12.87
C ASP A 126 -16.79 11.82 -13.02
N ASN A 127 -16.80 11.42 -14.29
CA ASN A 127 -16.09 10.32 -14.91
C ASN A 127 -14.57 10.54 -14.83
N TYR A 128 -13.86 9.77 -14.01
CA TYR A 128 -12.44 9.50 -14.23
C TYR A 128 -12.12 8.09 -13.73
N SER A 129 -12.08 7.14 -14.66
CA SER A 129 -11.68 5.76 -14.41
C SER A 129 -10.15 5.68 -14.47
N ILE A 130 -9.51 5.37 -13.34
CA ILE A 130 -8.12 4.91 -13.36
C ILE A 130 -8.15 3.43 -13.75
N GLU A 131 -7.88 3.15 -15.02
CA GLU A 131 -7.67 1.78 -15.46
C GLU A 131 -6.30 1.30 -14.94
N ALA A 132 -6.33 0.41 -13.95
CA ALA A 132 -5.16 -0.37 -13.60
C ALA A 132 -4.86 -1.33 -14.77
N PRO A 133 -3.62 -1.35 -15.31
CA PRO A 133 -3.31 -2.24 -16.41
C PRO A 133 -3.41 -3.70 -15.95
N ALA A 134 -4.18 -4.50 -16.69
CA ALA A 134 -4.24 -5.94 -16.53
C ALA A 134 -2.88 -6.55 -16.90
N VAL A 135 -2.17 -7.15 -15.94
CA VAL A 135 -0.98 -7.97 -16.26
C VAL A 135 -0.80 -9.13 -15.28
N GLN A 136 -0.59 -10.28 -15.92
CA GLN A 136 -0.18 -11.60 -15.45
C GLN A 136 0.84 -11.60 -14.30
N GLY A 137 0.50 -12.29 -13.21
CA GLY A 137 1.41 -12.73 -12.17
C GLY A 137 0.92 -14.07 -11.63
N ASP A 138 1.83 -15.02 -11.50
CA ASP A 138 1.57 -16.35 -10.95
C ASP A 138 1.31 -16.24 -9.43
N LEU A 139 0.18 -16.79 -8.97
CA LEU A 139 -0.20 -16.83 -7.55
C LEU A 139 0.69 -17.78 -6.73
N ALA A 140 1.58 -18.55 -7.36
CA ALA A 140 2.44 -19.53 -6.69
C ALA A 140 3.60 -18.92 -5.89
N SER A 141 3.97 -17.66 -6.14
CA SER A 141 4.95 -16.93 -5.32
C SER A 141 4.19 -16.04 -4.34
N HIS A 142 4.05 -16.50 -3.09
CA HIS A 142 3.27 -15.90 -1.99
C HIS A 142 3.64 -14.45 -1.59
N LEU A 143 4.42 -13.72 -2.40
CA LEU A 143 4.83 -12.34 -2.17
C LEU A 143 4.40 -11.47 -3.35
N VAL A 144 3.33 -10.68 -3.18
CA VAL A 144 2.91 -9.70 -4.19
C VAL A 144 3.60 -8.38 -3.92
N ARG A 145 4.46 -7.94 -4.84
CA ARG A 145 5.26 -6.72 -4.72
C ARG A 145 4.93 -5.70 -5.80
N LEU A 146 4.73 -4.46 -5.38
CA LEU A 146 4.58 -3.29 -6.23
C LEU A 146 5.80 -2.39 -6.07
N GLU A 147 6.36 -1.89 -7.16
CA GLU A 147 7.47 -0.95 -7.12
C GLU A 147 7.02 0.44 -7.53
N LEU A 148 7.52 1.44 -6.80
CA LEU A 148 7.39 2.83 -7.19
C LEU A 148 8.60 3.22 -8.03
N ARG A 149 8.36 3.67 -9.26
CA ARG A 149 9.41 4.14 -10.16
C ARG A 149 9.04 5.50 -10.73
N CYS A 150 10.01 6.43 -10.81
CA CYS A 150 9.80 7.70 -11.50
C CYS A 150 10.56 7.76 -12.81
N VAL A 151 9.86 8.13 -13.86
CA VAL A 151 10.48 8.45 -15.14
C VAL A 151 10.70 9.95 -15.19
N ARG A 152 11.92 10.38 -15.51
CA ARG A 152 12.14 11.79 -15.85
C ARG A 152 11.47 12.03 -17.20
N ASP A 153 10.42 12.84 -17.20
CA ASP A 153 9.87 13.37 -18.44
C ASP A 153 10.93 14.26 -19.12
N GLY A 154 10.88 14.32 -20.46
CA GLY A 154 11.80 15.13 -21.28
C GLY A 154 11.81 16.62 -20.91
N PRO A 155 12.74 17.41 -21.47
CA PRO A 155 12.91 18.82 -21.11
C PRO A 155 11.60 19.61 -21.35
N GLY A 156 11.00 20.13 -20.27
CA GLY A 156 9.80 20.99 -20.34
C GLY A 156 8.73 20.76 -19.27
N ARG A 157 8.78 19.68 -18.46
CA ARG A 157 7.88 19.48 -17.32
C ARG A 157 8.56 19.84 -15.99
N ALA A 158 7.83 20.55 -15.13
CA ALA A 158 8.32 21.06 -13.85
C ALA A 158 8.53 19.97 -12.77
N ALA A 159 8.00 18.76 -12.96
CA ALA A 159 8.15 17.63 -12.05
C ALA A 159 8.22 16.29 -12.80
N PRO A 160 9.01 15.30 -12.32
CA PRO A 160 9.03 13.96 -12.91
C PRO A 160 7.68 13.25 -12.73
N ALA A 161 7.26 12.49 -13.75
CA ALA A 161 6.09 11.63 -13.66
C ALA A 161 6.47 10.34 -12.90
N CYS A 162 5.93 10.19 -11.70
CA CYS A 162 6.09 8.99 -10.89
C CYS A 162 4.91 8.04 -11.13
N GLY A 163 5.21 6.76 -11.32
CA GLY A 163 4.22 5.73 -11.60
C GLY A 163 4.49 4.46 -10.81
N LEU A 164 3.43 3.72 -10.53
CA LEU A 164 3.50 2.41 -9.90
C LEU A 164 3.64 1.34 -10.98
N THR A 165 4.59 0.43 -10.80
CA THR A 165 4.83 -0.69 -11.73
C THR A 165 4.85 -1.99 -10.96
N TRP A 166 4.11 -2.99 -11.44
CA TRP A 166 4.17 -4.35 -10.88
C TRP A 166 5.52 -4.98 -11.18
N SER A 167 6.15 -5.55 -10.16
CA SER A 167 7.30 -6.41 -10.36
C SER A 167 6.85 -7.85 -10.49
N PRO A 168 7.33 -8.61 -11.48
CA PRO A 168 7.23 -10.06 -11.42
C PRO A 168 7.98 -10.52 -10.17
N GLY A 169 7.36 -11.40 -9.38
CA GLY A 169 7.99 -12.01 -8.21
C GLY A 169 9.36 -12.60 -8.58
N LEU A 170 10.34 -12.40 -7.70
CA LEU A 170 11.68 -12.98 -7.85
C LEU A 170 11.65 -14.49 -7.60
#